data_AF-A0A950UEL0-F1
#
_entry.id   AF-A0A950UEL0-F1
#
_cell.length_a   1.000
_cell.length_b   1.000
_cell.length_c   1.000
_cell.angle_alpha   90.00
_cell.angle_beta   90.00
_cell.angle_gamma   90.00
#
_symmetry.space_group_name_H-M   'P 1'
#
loop_
_entity.id
_entity.type
_entity.pdbx_description
1 polymer ?
#
loop_
_entity_poly.entity_id
_entity_poly.type
_entity_poly.pdbx_seq_one_letter_code
_entity_poly.pdbx_strand_id
1 'polypeptide(L)' 'MLKVWGRRSSFNLQKVMWLVGEMRLPHQHIPAGGS' A
#
# COMPACT_ATOMS: atom_id res chain seq x y z
N MET A 1 7.29 5.80 10.67
CA MET A 1 6.23 6.19 9.72
C MET A 1 6.30 5.27 8.50
N LEU A 2 5.33 4.37 8.32
CA LEU A 2 5.37 3.36 7.25
C LEU A 2 5.00 4.00 5.90
N LYS A 3 5.87 3.84 4.91
CA LYS A 3 5.63 4.28 3.52
C LYS A 3 5.49 3.06 2.64
N VAL A 4 4.36 2.95 1.93
CA VAL A 4 4.09 1.84 1.02
C VAL A 4 4.10 2.37 -0.41
N TRP A 5 5.00 1.84 -1.24
CA TRP A 5 5.15 2.27 -2.63
C TRP A 5 4.50 1.29 -3.58
N GLY A 6 3.74 1.78 -4.56
CA GLY A 6 3.24 0.93 -5.64
C GLY A 6 2.02 1.48 -6.37
N ARG A 7 1.66 0.82 -7.46
CA ARG A 7 0.47 1.12 -8.26
C ARG A 7 -0.77 0.44 -7.69
N ARG A 8 -1.93 1.11 -7.71
CA ARG A 8 -3.20 0.59 -7.18
C ARG A 8 -3.70 -0.65 -7.93
N SER A 9 -3.30 -0.81 -9.19
CA SER A 9 -3.54 -2.00 -10.03
C SER A 9 -2.71 -3.23 -9.61
N SER A 10 -1.71 -3.08 -8.73
CA SER A 10 -0.91 -4.20 -8.23
C SER A 10 -1.67 -4.99 -7.17
N PHE A 11 -1.96 -6.26 -7.47
CA PHE A 11 -2.54 -7.19 -6.49
C PHE A 11 -1.67 -7.35 -5.23
N ASN A 12 -0.34 -7.25 -5.36
CA ASN A 12 0.55 -7.35 -4.20
C ASN A 12 0.45 -6.09 -3.31
N LEU A 13 0.30 -4.91 -3.91
CA LEU A 13 0.04 -3.69 -3.13
C LEU A 13 -1.28 -3.83 -2.36
N GLN A 14 -2.35 -4.30 -3.00
CA GLN A 14 -3.65 -4.44 -2.36
C GLN A 14 -3.59 -5.36 -1.13
N LYS A 15 -2.90 -6.51 -1.22
CA LYS A 15 -2.69 -7.42 -0.07
C LYS A 15 -1.98 -6.73 1.09
N VAL A 16 -0.93 -5.96 0.80
CA VAL A 16 -0.20 -5.18 1.81
C VAL A 16 -1.11 -4.13 2.44
N MET A 17 -1.85 -3.38 1.63
CA MET A 17 -2.77 -2.34 2.11
C MET A 17 -3.92 -2.91 2.93
N TRP A 18 -4.39 -4.13 2.63
CA TRP A 18 -5.35 -4.84 3.46
C TRP A 18 -4.79 -5.10 4.86
N LEU A 19 -3.64 -5.75 4.95
CA LEU A 19 -3.01 -6.05 6.24
C LEU A 19 -2.74 -4.78 7.07
N VAL A 20 -2.27 -3.73 6.40
CA VAL A 20 -2.03 -2.42 7.02
C VAL A 20 -3.32 -1.81 7.58
N GLY A 21 -4.43 -1.92 6.85
CA GLY A 21 -5.76 -1.48 7.28
C GLY A 21 -6.29 -2.29 8.47
N GLU A 22 -6.21 -3.63 8.40
CA GLU A 22 -6.63 -4.54 9.47
C GLU A 22 -5.90 -4.25 10.79
N MET A 23 -4.59 -4.00 10.72
CA MET A 23 -3.76 -3.68 11.88
C MET A 23 -3.85 -2.21 12.33
N ARG A 24 -4.64 -1.37 11.64
CA ARG A 24 -4.76 0.07 11.92
C ARG A 24 -3.41 0.80 11.98
N LEU A 25 -2.46 0.39 11.14
CA LEU A 25 -1.13 0.99 11.14
C LEU A 25 -1.15 2.39 10.52
N PRO A 26 -0.56 3.41 11.17
CA PRO A 26 -0.34 4.71 10.54
C PRO A 26 0.58 4.55 9.32
N HIS A 27 0.07 4.86 8.13
CA HIS A 27 0.78 4.64 6.87
C HIS A 27 0.47 5.72 5.83
N GLN A 28 1.39 5.88 4.89
CA GLN A 28 1.21 6.68 3.68
C GLN A 28 1.43 5.80 2.45
N HIS A 29 0.46 5.77 1.54
CA HIS A 29 0.64 5.19 0.21
C HIS A 29 1.30 6.21 -0.72
N ILE A 30 2.38 5.81 -1.39
CA ILE A 30 3.09 6.59 -2.40
C ILE A 30 2.93 5.90 -3.76
N PRO A 31 2.27 6.54 -4.73
CA PRO A 31 2.15 5.98 -6.08
C PRO A 31 3.51 5.75 -6.73
N ALA A 32 3.70 4.58 -7.33
CA ALA A 32 4.91 4.23 -8.08
C ALA A 32 4.64 3.12 -9.10
N GLY A 33 5.46 3.07 -10.16
CA GLY A 33 5.49 1.93 -11.09
C GLY A 33 4.56 1.99 -12.31
N GLY A 34 4.08 3.17 -12.72
CA GLY A 34 3.29 3.32 -13.95
C GLY A 34 1.92 2.63 -13.93
N SER A 35 1.30 2.47 -15.11
CA SER A 35 -0.05 1.89 -15.34
C SER A 35 -0.19 0.44 -14.85
#